data_AF-A0A2Z4VAH8-F1
#
_entry.id   AF-A0A2Z4VAH8-F1
#
_cell.length_a   1.000
_cell.length_b   1.000
_cell.length_c   1.000
_cell.angle_alpha   90.00
_cell.angle_beta   90.00
_cell.angle_gamma   90.00
#
_symmetry.space_group_name_H-M   'P 1'
#
loop_
_entity.id
_entity.type
_entity.pdbx_description
1 polymer ?
#
loop_
_entity_poly.entity_id
_entity_poly.type
_entity_poly.pdbx_seq_one_letter_code
_entity_poly.pdbx_strand_id
1 'polypeptide(L)'
;MLTGRPALLLLDEPTRGLDYAAKARLVEILRALAADGHAIVLATHDVELAAELAHRVVILAGGEIVADGPTAEVVVSSPAFAPQVAKILAPGHWLTVSQVAAALVLVTLIGIAAFGWPLLADRQSGFAHSQDAPWLFAALLPLLVGVVVATIADDGMDAKAVAMLGVLAAVGAALRPLGAGTAGLEPMFFLMVLSGRVLGPGFGFVLGAVTMFASALLTGGVGPWMPFQMLAMGWFSLGAGLLPGPDRIRGRAELAMLALYGFLGSFAYGTVMNLQGWVILQGMGQGISFHPGDPVAANLTRFLAYCLATSLGWDLGRAALTVVLTLTIGPTLLKALRRATRKAAFDAPVSFDPGAGSDPEPSPERDTDAHGA
;
A
#
# COMPACT_ATOMS: atom_id res chain seq x y z
N MET A 1 -5.52 -27.17 -19.73
CA MET A 1 -6.67 -27.13 -20.66
C MET A 1 -7.77 -28.01 -20.12
N LEU A 2 -9.00 -27.49 -20.02
CA LEU A 2 -10.18 -28.31 -19.72
C LEU A 2 -10.50 -29.17 -20.95
N THR A 3 -10.70 -30.47 -20.74
CA THR A 3 -11.13 -31.41 -21.79
C THR A 3 -12.47 -30.96 -22.38
N GLY A 4 -12.52 -30.74 -23.69
CA GLY A 4 -13.75 -30.38 -24.42
C GLY A 4 -13.99 -28.89 -24.69
N ARG A 5 -13.14 -27.97 -24.17
CA ARG A 5 -13.27 -26.50 -24.36
C ARG A 5 -14.72 -26.00 -24.21
N PRO A 6 -15.36 -26.24 -23.05
CA PRO A 6 -16.78 -25.95 -22.86
C PRO A 6 -17.07 -24.46 -23.01
N ALA A 7 -18.14 -24.08 -23.70
CA ALA A 7 -18.52 -22.67 -23.83
C ALA A 7 -19.00 -22.03 -22.52
N LEU A 8 -19.46 -22.85 -21.55
CA LEU A 8 -19.99 -22.41 -20.26
C LEU A 8 -19.42 -23.27 -19.12
N LEU A 9 -18.95 -22.62 -18.07
CA LEU A 9 -18.51 -23.23 -16.83
C LEU A 9 -19.44 -22.81 -15.69
N LEU A 10 -19.99 -23.80 -14.96
CA LEU A 10 -20.81 -23.58 -13.77
C LEU A 10 -20.01 -24.03 -12.55
N LEU A 11 -19.84 -23.14 -11.58
CA LEU A 11 -19.05 -23.39 -10.37
C LEU A 11 -19.91 -23.11 -9.15
N ASP A 12 -20.00 -24.07 -8.24
CA ASP A 12 -20.68 -23.92 -6.96
C ASP A 12 -19.64 -23.90 -5.84
N GLU A 13 -19.56 -22.78 -5.13
CA GLU A 13 -18.66 -22.53 -4.01
C GLU A 13 -17.20 -22.96 -4.27
N PRO A 14 -16.56 -22.52 -5.37
CA PRO A 14 -15.30 -23.08 -5.85
C PRO A 14 -14.09 -22.76 -4.96
N THR A 15 -14.25 -21.83 -4.01
CA THR A 15 -13.22 -21.42 -3.04
C THR A 15 -13.35 -22.13 -1.70
N ARG A 16 -14.40 -22.93 -1.48
CA ARG A 16 -14.65 -23.57 -0.20
C ARG A 16 -13.51 -24.53 0.17
N GLY A 17 -12.89 -24.30 1.33
CA GLY A 17 -11.78 -25.12 1.83
C GLY A 17 -10.42 -24.81 1.20
N LEU A 18 -10.31 -23.77 0.36
CA LEU A 18 -9.03 -23.30 -0.15
C LEU A 18 -8.38 -22.27 0.79
N ASP A 19 -7.05 -22.29 0.85
CA ASP A 19 -6.29 -21.20 1.46
C ASP A 19 -6.18 -19.99 0.52
N TYR A 20 -5.68 -18.86 1.03
CA TYR A 20 -5.53 -17.62 0.26
C TYR A 20 -4.70 -17.78 -1.02
N ALA A 21 -3.62 -18.57 -0.96
CA ALA A 21 -2.74 -18.75 -2.11
C ALA A 21 -3.42 -19.59 -3.20
N ALA A 22 -4.15 -20.63 -2.81
CA ALA A 22 -4.94 -21.46 -3.71
C ALA A 22 -6.12 -20.68 -4.32
N LYS A 23 -6.79 -19.82 -3.55
CA LYS A 23 -7.83 -18.91 -4.05
C LYS A 23 -7.28 -17.97 -5.12
N ALA A 24 -6.15 -17.30 -4.86
CA ALA A 24 -5.51 -16.42 -5.84
C ALA A 24 -5.15 -17.17 -7.13
N ARG A 25 -4.66 -18.42 -7.02
CA ARG A 25 -4.36 -19.24 -8.19
C ARG A 25 -5.60 -19.65 -8.97
N LEU A 26 -6.71 -19.94 -8.28
CA LEU A 26 -8.00 -20.24 -8.91
C LEU A 26 -8.51 -19.02 -9.69
N VAL A 27 -8.45 -17.83 -9.09
CA VAL A 27 -8.83 -16.57 -9.74
C VAL A 27 -8.08 -16.39 -11.05
N GLU A 28 -6.75 -16.56 -11.06
CA GLU A 28 -5.94 -16.46 -12.27
C GLU A 28 -6.36 -17.46 -13.37
N ILE A 29 -6.67 -18.70 -12.98
CA ILE A 29 -7.14 -19.73 -13.91
C ILE A 29 -8.49 -19.33 -14.52
N LEU A 30 -9.44 -18.88 -13.69
CA LEU A 30 -10.77 -18.48 -14.15
C LEU A 30 -10.70 -17.24 -15.05
N ARG A 31 -9.83 -16.28 -14.72
CA ARG A 31 -9.59 -15.09 -15.55
C ARG A 31 -9.02 -15.47 -16.92
N ALA A 32 -8.06 -16.38 -16.97
CA ALA A 32 -7.51 -16.89 -18.23
C ALA A 32 -8.56 -17.61 -19.07
N LEU A 33 -9.41 -18.44 -18.45
CA LEU A 33 -10.50 -19.14 -19.16
C LEU A 33 -11.55 -18.16 -19.72
N ALA A 34 -11.91 -17.14 -18.95
CA ALA A 34 -12.81 -16.10 -19.42
C ALA A 34 -12.21 -15.32 -20.59
N ALA A 35 -10.91 -14.98 -20.54
CA ALA A 35 -10.19 -14.33 -21.64
C ALA A 35 -10.12 -15.21 -22.90
N ASP A 36 -10.05 -16.53 -22.73
CA ASP A 36 -10.13 -17.52 -23.81
C ASP A 36 -11.56 -17.68 -24.39
N GLY A 37 -12.53 -16.88 -23.93
CA GLY A 37 -13.90 -16.83 -24.46
C GLY A 37 -14.91 -17.75 -23.78
N HIS A 38 -14.58 -18.31 -22.61
CA HIS A 38 -15.51 -19.16 -21.84
C HIS A 38 -16.45 -18.28 -21.01
N ALA A 39 -17.75 -18.56 -21.04
CA ALA A 39 -18.69 -17.98 -20.08
C ALA A 39 -18.55 -18.70 -18.74
N ILE A 40 -18.54 -17.95 -17.63
CA ILE A 40 -18.40 -18.51 -16.29
C ILE A 40 -19.56 -17.99 -15.44
N VAL A 41 -20.30 -18.90 -14.82
CA VAL A 41 -21.30 -18.58 -13.78
C VAL A 41 -20.84 -19.25 -12.50
N LEU A 42 -20.70 -18.45 -11.44
CA LEU A 42 -20.24 -18.93 -10.14
C LEU A 42 -21.28 -18.58 -9.07
N ALA A 43 -21.56 -19.53 -8.20
CA ALA A 43 -22.29 -19.31 -6.95
C ALA A 43 -21.27 -19.22 -5.81
N THR A 44 -21.33 -18.16 -5.02
CA THR A 44 -20.43 -17.93 -3.89
C THR A 44 -21.10 -17.02 -2.86
N HIS A 45 -20.76 -17.22 -1.58
CA HIS A 45 -21.00 -16.25 -0.51
C HIS A 45 -19.82 -15.29 -0.30
N ASP A 46 -18.70 -15.53 -1.00
CA ASP A 46 -17.48 -14.73 -0.94
C ASP A 46 -17.62 -13.48 -1.82
N VAL A 47 -17.96 -12.36 -1.19
CA VAL A 47 -18.19 -11.08 -1.88
C VAL A 47 -16.92 -10.54 -2.52
N GLU A 48 -15.73 -10.85 -1.97
CA GLU A 48 -14.44 -10.48 -2.54
C GLU A 48 -14.18 -11.22 -3.86
N LEU A 49 -14.47 -12.51 -3.93
CA LEU A 49 -14.36 -13.30 -5.16
C LEU A 49 -15.31 -12.78 -6.24
N ALA A 50 -16.56 -12.51 -5.86
CA ALA A 50 -17.55 -11.96 -6.78
C ALA A 50 -17.11 -10.59 -7.31
N ALA A 51 -16.56 -9.73 -6.45
CA ALA A 51 -16.03 -8.43 -6.83
C ALA A 51 -14.87 -8.52 -7.82
N GLU A 52 -14.00 -9.52 -7.67
CA GLU A 52 -12.77 -9.65 -8.43
C GLU A 52 -12.95 -10.28 -9.82
N LEU A 53 -13.91 -11.20 -9.96
CA LEU A 53 -14.11 -12.01 -11.17
C LEU A 53 -15.39 -11.67 -11.94
N ALA A 54 -16.46 -11.28 -11.28
CA ALA A 54 -17.76 -11.16 -11.92
C ALA A 54 -17.91 -9.83 -12.64
N HIS A 55 -18.49 -9.85 -13.84
CA HIS A 55 -18.89 -8.64 -14.57
C HIS A 55 -20.31 -8.18 -14.18
N ARG A 56 -21.15 -9.14 -13.79
CA ARG A 56 -22.54 -8.95 -13.35
C ARG A 56 -22.75 -9.83 -12.12
N VAL A 57 -23.42 -9.29 -11.10
CA VAL A 57 -23.76 -10.03 -9.88
C VAL A 57 -25.27 -10.06 -9.72
N VAL A 58 -25.77 -11.21 -9.26
CA VAL A 58 -27.16 -11.39 -8.85
C VAL A 58 -27.15 -11.85 -7.41
N ILE A 59 -27.89 -11.15 -6.55
CA ILE A 59 -28.03 -11.48 -5.12
C ILE A 59 -29.37 -12.15 -4.92
N LEU A 60 -29.33 -13.34 -4.32
CA LEU A 60 -30.51 -14.12 -3.97
C LEU A 60 -30.68 -14.16 -2.45
N ALA A 61 -31.88 -13.86 -1.96
CA ALA A 61 -32.24 -14.06 -0.55
C ALA A 61 -33.66 -14.63 -0.45
N GLY A 62 -33.85 -15.68 0.33
CA GLY A 62 -35.16 -16.32 0.49
C GLY A 62 -35.77 -16.89 -0.80
N GLY A 63 -34.94 -17.18 -1.81
CA GLY A 63 -35.39 -17.64 -3.13
C GLY A 63 -35.75 -16.52 -4.11
N GLU A 64 -35.69 -15.26 -3.69
CA GLU A 64 -35.99 -14.09 -4.52
C GLU A 64 -34.71 -13.35 -4.93
N ILE A 65 -34.73 -12.73 -6.12
CA ILE A 65 -33.65 -11.87 -6.58
C ILE A 65 -33.79 -10.51 -5.89
N VAL A 66 -32.83 -10.19 -5.03
CA VAL A 66 -32.80 -8.94 -4.26
C VAL A 66 -32.07 -7.83 -5.02
N ALA A 67 -31.05 -8.19 -5.80
CA ALA A 67 -30.31 -7.24 -6.63
C ALA A 67 -29.75 -7.94 -7.88
N ASP A 68 -29.69 -7.21 -8.99
CA ASP A 68 -29.18 -7.70 -10.27
C ASP A 68 -28.62 -6.52 -11.07
N GLY A 69 -27.39 -6.65 -11.56
CA GLY A 69 -26.75 -5.61 -12.35
C GLY A 69 -25.23 -5.77 -12.43
N PRO A 70 -24.56 -4.76 -13.01
CA PRO A 70 -23.10 -4.71 -13.03
C PRO A 70 -22.55 -4.87 -11.62
N THR A 71 -21.50 -5.67 -11.47
CA THR A 71 -20.88 -5.96 -10.16
C THR A 71 -20.64 -4.67 -9.39
N ALA A 72 -19.97 -3.68 -9.99
CA ALA A 72 -19.64 -2.42 -9.34
C ALA A 72 -20.82 -1.63 -8.73
N GLU A 73 -22.06 -1.89 -9.17
CA GLU A 73 -23.28 -1.27 -8.63
C GLU A 73 -23.94 -2.15 -7.56
N VAL A 74 -24.04 -3.46 -7.82
CA VAL A 74 -24.82 -4.38 -6.98
C VAL A 74 -24.18 -4.59 -5.63
N VAL A 75 -22.87 -4.77 -5.58
CA VAL A 75 -22.17 -5.16 -4.34
C VAL A 75 -21.86 -3.94 -3.46
N VAL A 76 -22.08 -2.70 -3.92
CA VAL A 76 -22.17 -1.51 -3.04
C VAL A 76 -23.57 -1.17 -2.57
N SER A 77 -24.61 -1.80 -3.14
CA SER A 77 -26.00 -1.41 -2.89
C SER A 77 -26.42 -1.54 -1.42
N SER A 78 -25.70 -2.37 -0.64
CA SER A 78 -25.90 -2.52 0.79
C SER A 78 -24.59 -2.93 1.47
N PRO A 79 -24.32 -2.46 2.71
CA PRO A 79 -23.25 -2.99 3.54
C PRO A 79 -23.33 -4.51 3.70
N ALA A 80 -24.51 -5.15 3.64
CA ALA A 80 -24.60 -6.60 3.77
C ALA A 80 -23.88 -7.37 2.64
N PHE A 81 -23.76 -6.76 1.46
CA PHE A 81 -23.20 -7.36 0.25
C PHE A 81 -21.88 -6.72 -0.18
N ALA A 82 -21.46 -5.70 0.55
CA ALA A 82 -20.23 -4.98 0.32
C ALA A 82 -19.01 -5.81 0.73
N PRO A 83 -18.05 -5.99 -0.19
CA PRO A 83 -16.69 -6.33 0.18
C PRO A 83 -16.21 -5.40 1.30
N GLN A 84 -15.33 -5.91 2.16
CA GLN A 84 -14.89 -5.16 3.34
C GLN A 84 -14.41 -3.73 2.99
N VAL A 85 -13.73 -3.57 1.86
CA VAL A 85 -13.28 -2.30 1.28
C VAL A 85 -14.43 -1.31 1.02
N ALA A 86 -15.54 -1.78 0.44
CA ALA A 86 -16.67 -0.95 0.04
C ALA A 86 -17.50 -0.43 1.23
N LYS A 87 -17.55 -1.18 2.34
CA LYS A 87 -18.21 -0.74 3.59
C LYS A 87 -17.56 0.51 4.19
N ILE A 88 -16.25 0.64 4.00
CA ILE A 88 -15.42 1.72 4.57
C ILE A 88 -15.41 2.94 3.65
N LEU A 89 -15.56 2.73 2.33
CA LEU A 89 -15.42 3.75 1.30
C LEU A 89 -16.70 4.48 0.90
N ALA A 90 -17.86 4.12 1.45
CA ALA A 90 -19.12 4.76 1.08
C ALA A 90 -19.04 6.30 1.23
N PRO A 91 -19.39 7.09 0.18
CA PRO A 91 -20.12 6.73 -1.04
C PRO A 91 -19.25 6.55 -2.32
N GLY A 92 -17.94 6.35 -2.21
CA GLY A 92 -17.02 6.23 -3.35
C GLY A 92 -17.19 4.92 -4.15
N HIS A 93 -16.99 5.00 -5.48
CA HIS A 93 -16.96 3.83 -6.35
C HIS A 93 -15.67 3.02 -6.16
N TRP A 94 -15.81 1.71 -6.30
CA TRP A 94 -14.81 0.67 -6.05
C TRP A 94 -13.41 0.89 -6.62
N LEU A 95 -12.41 0.41 -5.86
CA LEU A 95 -11.10 0.03 -6.37
C LEU A 95 -10.91 -1.48 -6.09
N THR A 96 -10.27 -2.17 -7.03
CA THR A 96 -9.77 -3.54 -6.91
C THR A 96 -8.27 -3.46 -6.67
N VAL A 97 -7.65 -4.54 -6.18
CA VAL A 97 -6.17 -4.64 -6.04
C VAL A 97 -5.45 -4.22 -7.33
N SER A 98 -6.02 -4.55 -8.49
CA SER A 98 -5.49 -4.16 -9.80
C SER A 98 -5.58 -2.65 -10.07
N GLN A 99 -6.63 -1.98 -9.59
CA GLN A 99 -6.81 -0.53 -9.69
C GLN A 99 -5.91 0.22 -8.71
N VAL A 100 -5.63 -0.30 -7.50
CA VAL A 100 -4.60 0.30 -6.63
C VAL A 100 -3.20 0.09 -7.17
N ALA A 101 -2.89 -1.08 -7.72
CA ALA A 101 -1.64 -1.27 -8.44
C ALA A 101 -1.51 -0.26 -9.60
N ALA A 102 -2.58 -0.06 -10.38
CA ALA A 102 -2.61 0.93 -11.45
C ALA A 102 -2.46 2.37 -10.92
N ALA A 103 -3.11 2.71 -9.80
CA ALA A 103 -2.99 4.03 -9.17
C ALA A 103 -1.56 4.28 -8.65
N LEU A 104 -0.95 3.29 -7.99
CA LEU A 104 0.45 3.35 -7.54
C LEU A 104 1.41 3.51 -8.72
N VAL A 105 1.17 2.78 -9.81
CA VAL A 105 1.94 2.93 -11.06
C VAL A 105 1.77 4.34 -11.62
N LEU A 106 0.54 4.85 -11.72
CA LEU A 106 0.27 6.18 -12.24
C LEU A 106 0.96 7.27 -11.42
N VAL A 107 0.85 7.21 -10.08
CA VAL A 107 1.54 8.12 -9.16
C VAL A 107 3.04 8.01 -9.29
N THR A 108 3.55 6.78 -9.47
CA THR A 108 4.98 6.56 -9.69
C THR A 108 5.44 7.20 -11.00
N LEU A 109 4.68 7.07 -12.08
CA LEU A 109 4.98 7.70 -13.37
C LEU A 109 4.91 9.24 -13.29
N ILE A 110 3.88 9.79 -12.65
CA ILE A 110 3.75 11.23 -12.40
C ILE A 110 4.93 11.73 -11.56
N GLY A 111 5.32 10.97 -10.54
CA GLY A 111 6.49 11.24 -9.72
C GLY A 111 7.78 11.26 -10.52
N ILE A 112 8.04 10.23 -11.33
CA ILE A 112 9.22 10.14 -12.18
C ILE A 112 9.26 11.33 -13.15
N ALA A 113 8.12 11.69 -13.75
CA ALA A 113 8.02 12.88 -14.57
C ALA A 113 8.34 14.14 -13.78
N ALA A 114 7.78 14.30 -12.58
CA ALA A 114 8.01 15.46 -11.71
C ALA A 114 9.47 15.57 -11.22
N PHE A 115 10.17 14.46 -11.02
CA PHE A 115 11.60 14.43 -10.69
C PHE A 115 12.51 14.61 -11.92
N GLY A 116 12.14 14.04 -13.06
CA GLY A 116 12.96 14.00 -14.27
C GLY A 116 12.78 15.20 -15.21
N TRP A 117 11.70 15.96 -15.08
CA TRP A 117 11.40 17.11 -15.93
C TRP A 117 12.56 18.10 -16.10
N PRO A 118 13.38 18.41 -15.07
CA PRO A 118 14.45 19.39 -15.22
C PRO A 118 15.53 18.97 -16.22
N LEU A 119 15.76 17.66 -16.38
CA LEU A 119 16.75 17.14 -17.32
C LEU A 119 16.30 17.28 -18.78
N LEU A 120 15.02 17.56 -19.01
CA LEU A 120 14.37 17.65 -20.31
C LEU A 120 13.99 19.09 -20.69
N ALA A 121 14.18 20.06 -19.79
CA ALA A 121 13.79 21.46 -20.00
C ALA A 121 14.85 22.24 -20.82
N ASP A 122 14.39 22.99 -21.83
CA ASP A 122 15.25 23.77 -22.74
C ASP A 122 15.69 25.12 -22.12
N ARG A 123 16.70 25.80 -22.70
CA ARG A 123 17.29 27.05 -22.16
C ARG A 123 16.29 28.19 -21.93
N GLN A 124 15.25 28.27 -22.74
CA GLN A 124 14.18 29.27 -22.60
C GLN A 124 13.17 28.90 -21.50
N SER A 125 13.06 27.61 -21.16
CA SER A 125 12.23 27.10 -20.06
C SER A 125 12.94 27.26 -18.70
N GLY A 126 14.27 27.31 -18.65
CA GLY A 126 15.03 27.34 -17.39
C GLY A 126 14.85 28.59 -16.51
N PHE A 127 14.48 29.74 -17.08
CA PHE A 127 14.36 31.01 -16.33
C PHE A 127 12.96 31.30 -15.76
N ALA A 128 11.91 30.63 -16.23
CA ALA A 128 10.53 30.92 -15.83
C ALA A 128 9.99 30.07 -14.65
N HIS A 129 10.63 28.94 -14.30
CA HIS A 129 9.93 27.86 -13.58
C HIS A 129 10.42 27.58 -12.14
N SER A 130 11.35 28.37 -11.57
CA SER A 130 11.58 28.35 -10.12
C SER A 130 10.34 28.83 -9.33
N GLN A 131 9.42 29.53 -10.00
CA GLN A 131 8.11 29.92 -9.49
C GLN A 131 7.01 28.84 -9.65
N ASP A 132 7.28 27.71 -10.31
CA ASP A 132 6.28 26.63 -10.54
C ASP A 132 6.33 25.51 -9.50
N ALA A 133 7.40 25.43 -8.71
CA ALA A 133 7.49 24.49 -7.59
C ALA A 133 6.30 24.58 -6.60
N PRO A 134 5.72 25.76 -6.29
CA PRO A 134 4.49 25.89 -5.50
C PRO A 134 3.23 25.33 -6.19
N TRP A 135 3.14 25.42 -7.53
CA TRP A 135 1.98 24.90 -8.28
C TRP A 135 2.04 23.38 -8.45
N LEU A 136 3.24 22.84 -8.71
CA LEU A 136 3.49 21.40 -8.66
C LEU A 136 3.18 20.85 -7.26
N PHE A 137 3.58 21.55 -6.20
CA PHE A 137 3.21 21.24 -4.82
C PHE A 137 1.68 21.21 -4.63
N ALA A 138 0.96 22.22 -5.10
CA ALA A 138 -0.49 22.31 -4.97
C ALA A 138 -1.24 21.21 -5.73
N ALA A 139 -0.67 20.67 -6.82
CA ALA A 139 -1.25 19.57 -7.58
C ALA A 139 -0.85 18.18 -7.05
N LEU A 140 0.41 17.98 -6.66
CA LEU A 140 0.92 16.70 -6.17
C LEU A 140 0.38 16.33 -4.80
N LEU A 141 0.23 17.30 -3.88
CA LEU A 141 -0.19 17.00 -2.52
C LEU A 141 -1.62 16.42 -2.45
N PRO A 142 -2.65 17.01 -3.09
CA PRO A 142 -3.99 16.40 -3.13
C PRO A 142 -4.01 15.03 -3.83
N LEU A 143 -3.21 14.85 -4.88
CA LEU A 143 -3.08 13.57 -5.56
C LEU A 143 -2.47 12.50 -4.64
N LEU A 144 -1.38 12.83 -3.94
CA LEU A 144 -0.74 11.95 -2.95
C LEU A 144 -1.67 11.62 -1.79
N VAL A 145 -2.40 12.62 -1.27
CA VAL A 145 -3.40 12.41 -0.22
C VAL A 145 -4.53 11.52 -0.74
N GLY A 146 -5.04 11.79 -1.95
CA GLY A 146 -6.06 10.95 -2.58
C GLY A 146 -5.61 9.51 -2.77
N VAL A 147 -4.35 9.30 -3.14
CA VAL A 147 -3.76 7.97 -3.29
C VAL A 147 -3.57 7.31 -1.94
N VAL A 148 -3.03 8.01 -0.95
CA VAL A 148 -2.91 7.52 0.44
C VAL A 148 -4.29 7.09 0.96
N VAL A 149 -5.31 7.92 0.79
CA VAL A 149 -6.69 7.60 1.19
C VAL A 149 -7.22 6.40 0.41
N ALA A 150 -7.02 6.37 -0.91
CA ALA A 150 -7.42 5.25 -1.75
C ALA A 150 -6.73 3.94 -1.34
N THR A 151 -5.43 3.95 -1.07
CA THR A 151 -4.67 2.77 -0.62
C THR A 151 -5.04 2.33 0.79
N ILE A 152 -5.27 3.27 1.74
CA ILE A 152 -5.78 2.93 3.08
C ILE A 152 -7.13 2.24 2.97
N ALA A 153 -7.93 2.69 2.02
CA ALA A 153 -9.25 2.17 1.81
C ALA A 153 -9.28 0.82 1.07
N ASP A 154 -8.38 0.61 0.10
CA ASP A 154 -8.32 -0.59 -0.73
C ASP A 154 -7.61 -1.77 -0.05
N ASP A 155 -6.65 -1.53 0.85
CA ASP A 155 -5.99 -2.59 1.63
C ASP A 155 -6.94 -3.27 2.65
N GLY A 156 -8.23 -2.90 2.68
CA GLY A 156 -9.20 -3.45 3.62
C GLY A 156 -8.75 -3.23 5.06
N MET A 157 -8.11 -2.09 5.33
CA MET A 157 -7.47 -1.83 6.62
C MET A 157 -8.53 -1.80 7.72
N ASP A 158 -8.67 -2.92 8.45
CA ASP A 158 -9.39 -2.97 9.73
C ASP A 158 -8.94 -1.80 10.61
N ALA A 159 -9.79 -1.33 11.53
CA ALA A 159 -9.47 -0.25 12.45
C ALA A 159 -8.10 -0.46 13.14
N LYS A 160 -7.70 -1.72 13.36
CA LYS A 160 -6.37 -2.11 13.86
C LYS A 160 -5.22 -1.80 12.90
N ALA A 161 -5.40 -2.01 11.60
CA ALA A 161 -4.41 -1.67 10.59
C ALA A 161 -4.25 -0.15 10.48
N VAL A 162 -5.34 0.61 10.50
CA VAL A 162 -5.31 2.08 10.55
C VAL A 162 -4.60 2.56 11.82
N ALA A 163 -4.90 1.96 12.97
CA ALA A 163 -4.21 2.25 14.22
C ALA A 163 -2.70 1.94 14.14
N MET A 164 -2.33 0.81 13.55
CA MET A 164 -0.92 0.44 13.34
C MET A 164 -0.21 1.40 12.39
N LEU A 165 -0.86 1.85 11.32
CA LEU A 165 -0.34 2.89 10.43
C LEU A 165 -0.08 4.18 11.21
N GLY A 166 -1.05 4.62 12.02
CA GLY A 166 -0.93 5.81 12.86
C GLY A 166 0.21 5.71 13.88
N VAL A 167 0.33 4.58 14.59
CA VAL A 167 1.39 4.35 15.57
C VAL A 167 2.77 4.32 14.90
N LEU A 168 2.93 3.56 13.81
CA LEU A 168 4.21 3.47 13.11
C LEU A 168 4.59 4.81 12.45
N ALA A 169 3.61 5.54 11.91
CA ALA A 169 3.84 6.88 11.38
C ALA A 169 4.24 7.88 12.46
N ALA A 170 3.61 7.82 13.64
CA ALA A 170 3.99 8.67 14.77
C ALA A 170 5.41 8.35 15.26
N VAL A 171 5.77 7.07 15.40
CA VAL A 171 7.11 6.65 15.79
C VAL A 171 8.14 7.08 14.74
N GLY A 172 7.88 6.84 13.46
CA GLY A 172 8.77 7.26 12.38
C GLY A 172 8.94 8.77 12.31
N ALA A 173 7.85 9.52 12.51
CA ALA A 173 7.87 10.97 12.54
C ALA A 173 8.68 11.52 13.73
N ALA A 174 8.58 10.87 14.90
CA ALA A 174 9.37 11.23 16.09
C ALA A 174 10.86 10.86 15.96
N LEU A 175 11.20 9.85 15.16
CA LEU A 175 12.60 9.45 14.92
C LEU A 175 13.33 10.39 13.96
N ARG A 176 12.62 11.08 13.07
CA ARG A 176 13.25 11.94 12.06
C ARG A 176 14.02 13.13 12.66
N PRO A 177 13.50 13.91 13.63
CA PRO A 177 14.24 15.00 14.26
C PRO A 177 15.58 14.57 14.88
N LEU A 178 15.69 13.32 15.34
CA LEU A 178 16.92 12.80 15.97
C LEU A 178 18.11 12.72 15.00
N GLY A 179 17.83 12.69 13.69
CA GLY A 179 18.86 12.72 12.65
C GLY A 179 19.23 14.12 12.15
N ALA A 180 18.45 15.15 12.51
CA ALA A 180 18.71 16.51 12.08
C ALA A 180 19.96 17.04 12.80
N GLY A 181 21.05 17.24 12.05
CA GLY A 181 22.33 17.79 12.56
C GLY A 181 23.40 16.75 12.92
N THR A 182 23.12 15.45 12.82
CA THR A 182 24.05 14.36 13.21
C THR A 182 24.65 13.65 11.98
N ALA A 183 25.16 14.40 11.00
CA ALA A 183 25.79 13.87 9.79
C ALA A 183 24.95 12.80 9.04
N GLY A 184 23.63 12.94 9.07
CA GLY A 184 22.70 12.04 8.36
C GLY A 184 22.34 10.76 9.12
N LEU A 185 22.62 10.66 10.42
CA LEU A 185 22.18 9.54 11.26
C LEU A 185 20.65 9.54 11.43
N GLU A 186 19.92 9.04 10.44
CA GLU A 186 18.45 9.03 10.40
C GLU A 186 17.86 7.65 10.75
N PRO A 187 17.36 7.41 11.99
CA PRO A 187 16.85 6.10 12.41
C PRO A 187 15.52 5.71 11.74
N MET A 188 14.83 6.69 11.16
CA MET A 188 13.54 6.51 10.48
C MET A 188 13.63 5.48 9.34
N PHE A 189 14.72 5.48 8.56
CA PHE A 189 14.88 4.59 7.41
C PHE A 189 14.88 3.11 7.80
N PHE A 190 15.52 2.78 8.92
CA PHE A 190 15.47 1.43 9.50
C PHE A 190 14.03 0.98 9.79
N LEU A 191 13.22 1.84 10.41
CA LEU A 191 11.82 1.50 10.71
C LEU A 191 11.01 1.30 9.42
N MET A 192 11.24 2.15 8.41
CA MET A 192 10.55 2.10 7.13
C MET A 192 10.86 0.82 6.33
N VAL A 193 12.14 0.40 6.28
CA VAL A 193 12.54 -0.87 5.64
C VAL A 193 11.82 -2.06 6.29
N LEU A 194 11.84 -2.14 7.62
CA LEU A 194 11.27 -3.29 8.32
C LEU A 194 9.74 -3.29 8.28
N SER A 195 9.12 -2.12 8.34
CA SER A 195 7.66 -1.99 8.27
C SER A 195 7.16 -2.32 6.88
N GLY A 196 7.76 -1.77 5.82
CA GLY A 196 7.41 -2.12 4.43
C GLY A 196 7.58 -3.62 4.15
N ARG A 197 8.66 -4.22 4.67
CA ARG A 197 8.91 -5.67 4.55
C ARG A 197 7.82 -6.54 5.19
N VAL A 198 7.24 -6.11 6.31
CA VAL A 198 6.25 -6.89 7.07
C VAL A 198 4.82 -6.62 6.62
N LEU A 199 4.52 -5.37 6.25
CA LEU A 199 3.17 -4.89 5.97
C LEU A 199 2.86 -4.88 4.47
N GLY A 200 3.86 -5.04 3.62
CA GLY A 200 3.69 -5.14 2.17
C GLY A 200 3.91 -3.81 1.43
N PRO A 201 3.87 -3.85 0.08
CA PRO A 201 4.24 -2.71 -0.76
C PRO A 201 3.23 -1.54 -0.69
N GLY A 202 1.92 -1.83 -0.72
CA GLY A 202 0.85 -0.82 -0.62
C GLY A 202 0.92 -0.08 0.71
N PHE A 203 0.73 -0.80 1.81
CA PHE A 203 0.91 -0.27 3.17
C PHE A 203 2.26 0.42 3.37
N GLY A 204 3.36 -0.14 2.84
CA GLY A 204 4.69 0.46 2.90
C GLY A 204 4.71 1.86 2.28
N PHE A 205 4.16 2.02 1.08
CA PHE A 205 4.05 3.32 0.41
C PHE A 205 3.30 4.34 1.27
N VAL A 206 2.12 3.95 1.75
CA VAL A 206 1.26 4.79 2.60
C VAL A 206 1.99 5.21 3.86
N LEU A 207 2.58 4.24 4.55
CA LEU A 207 3.34 4.48 5.77
C LEU A 207 4.47 5.47 5.49
N GLY A 208 5.25 5.29 4.44
CA GLY A 208 6.32 6.22 4.07
C GLY A 208 5.82 7.65 3.84
N ALA A 209 4.76 7.80 3.05
CA ALA A 209 4.16 9.10 2.73
C ALA A 209 3.56 9.80 3.96
N VAL A 210 2.74 9.08 4.74
CA VAL A 210 2.09 9.60 5.95
C VAL A 210 3.11 9.94 7.03
N THR A 211 4.14 9.10 7.22
CA THR A 211 5.21 9.37 8.20
C THR A 211 5.98 10.65 7.84
N MET A 212 6.28 10.85 6.56
CA MET A 212 6.93 12.09 6.11
C MET A 212 6.06 13.32 6.34
N PHE A 213 4.78 13.25 6.00
CA PHE A 213 3.83 14.33 6.23
C PHE A 213 3.68 14.66 7.72
N ALA A 214 3.43 13.66 8.55
CA ALA A 214 3.31 13.81 10.00
C ALA A 214 4.58 14.41 10.60
N SER A 215 5.75 13.97 10.15
CA SER A 215 7.02 14.51 10.62
C SER A 215 7.19 15.99 10.29
N ALA A 216 6.75 16.45 9.11
CA ALA A 216 6.88 17.85 8.74
C ALA A 216 6.00 18.77 9.58
N LEU A 217 4.82 18.30 9.95
CA LEU A 217 3.96 19.00 10.90
C LEU A 217 4.65 19.16 12.27
N LEU A 218 5.48 18.19 12.69
CA LEU A 218 6.23 18.26 13.94
C LEU A 218 7.46 19.18 13.88
N THR A 219 8.14 19.27 12.73
CA THR A 219 9.48 19.90 12.63
C THR A 219 9.50 21.31 12.01
N GLY A 220 8.35 21.93 11.77
CA GLY A 220 8.32 23.34 11.33
C GLY A 220 7.54 23.62 10.04
N GLY A 221 6.66 22.72 9.61
CA GLY A 221 5.60 23.01 8.63
C GLY A 221 5.77 22.36 7.27
N VAL A 222 4.72 22.46 6.46
CA VAL A 222 4.63 21.85 5.14
C VAL A 222 5.26 22.78 4.09
N GLY A 223 6.47 22.45 3.63
CA GLY A 223 7.16 23.18 2.56
C GLY A 223 6.87 22.62 1.15
N PRO A 224 7.24 23.35 0.08
CA PRO A 224 7.01 22.94 -1.32
C PRO A 224 7.69 21.60 -1.69
N TRP A 225 8.74 21.23 -0.96
CA TRP A 225 9.50 19.99 -1.13
C TRP A 225 8.82 18.76 -0.52
N MET A 226 7.80 18.97 0.31
CA MET A 226 7.19 17.90 1.10
C MET A 226 6.58 16.78 0.27
N PRO A 227 5.81 17.03 -0.81
CA PRO A 227 5.23 15.97 -1.62
C PRO A 227 6.31 15.07 -2.24
N PHE A 228 7.45 15.65 -2.63
CA PHE A 228 8.60 14.89 -3.13
C PHE A 228 9.21 14.00 -2.05
N GLN A 229 9.34 14.50 -0.81
CA GLN A 229 9.81 13.69 0.32
C GLN A 229 8.84 12.57 0.67
N MET A 230 7.53 12.86 0.67
CA MET A 230 6.47 11.87 0.88
C MET A 230 6.52 10.77 -0.17
N LEU A 231 6.66 11.15 -1.45
CA LEU A 231 6.72 10.23 -2.56
C LEU A 231 7.98 9.37 -2.55
N ALA A 232 9.15 9.99 -2.36
CA ALA A 232 10.43 9.29 -2.29
C ALA A 232 10.48 8.31 -1.12
N MET A 233 9.96 8.71 0.05
CA MET A 233 9.87 7.81 1.20
C MET A 233 8.81 6.71 0.99
N GLY A 234 7.70 7.04 0.33
CA GLY A 234 6.71 6.05 -0.09
C GLY A 234 7.33 4.98 -0.99
N TRP A 235 8.07 5.36 -2.03
CA TRP A 235 8.79 4.42 -2.90
C TRP A 235 9.84 3.60 -2.14
N PHE A 236 10.59 4.23 -1.23
CA PHE A 236 11.58 3.54 -0.41
C PHE A 236 10.93 2.46 0.47
N SER A 237 9.78 2.73 1.07
CA SER A 237 9.07 1.75 1.89
C SER A 237 8.35 0.68 1.04
N LEU A 238 7.78 1.08 -0.10
CA LEU A 238 7.15 0.18 -1.07
C LEU A 238 8.14 -0.85 -1.58
N GLY A 239 9.35 -0.42 -1.97
CA GLY A 239 10.39 -1.31 -2.49
C GLY A 239 10.82 -2.38 -1.48
N ALA A 240 10.82 -2.07 -0.18
CA ALA A 240 11.10 -3.05 0.87
C ALA A 240 10.01 -4.14 0.93
N GLY A 241 8.77 -3.79 0.63
CA GLY A 241 7.63 -4.71 0.54
C GLY A 241 7.64 -5.59 -0.72
N LEU A 242 8.31 -5.16 -1.79
CA LEU A 242 8.47 -5.93 -3.04
C LEU A 242 9.62 -6.96 -2.99
N LEU A 243 10.45 -6.91 -1.94
CA LEU A 243 11.55 -7.86 -1.78
C LEU A 243 11.03 -9.30 -1.68
N PRO A 244 11.84 -10.31 -2.09
CA PRO A 244 11.44 -11.71 -2.04
C PRO A 244 10.81 -12.10 -0.70
N GLY A 245 9.63 -12.72 -0.80
CA GLY A 245 8.79 -13.05 0.34
C GLY A 245 9.47 -13.98 1.36
N PRO A 246 8.90 -14.08 2.58
CA PRO A 246 9.49 -14.87 3.65
C PRO A 246 9.61 -16.34 3.28
N ASP A 247 8.84 -16.84 2.31
CA ASP A 247 8.89 -18.24 1.92
C ASP A 247 10.10 -18.58 1.05
N ARG A 248 10.80 -17.56 0.53
CA ARG A 248 12.07 -17.71 -0.20
C ARG A 248 13.28 -17.39 0.68
N ILE A 249 13.21 -16.34 1.50
CA ILE A 249 14.37 -15.84 2.27
C ILE A 249 13.98 -15.58 3.72
N ARG A 250 14.64 -16.25 4.68
CA ARG A 250 14.42 -16.10 6.13
C ARG A 250 15.73 -15.97 6.91
N GLY A 251 15.61 -15.52 8.17
CA GLY A 251 16.70 -15.54 9.15
C GLY A 251 17.81 -14.57 8.77
N ARG A 252 19.07 -15.02 8.82
CA ARG A 252 20.24 -14.15 8.55
C ARG A 252 20.28 -13.64 7.11
N ALA A 253 19.85 -14.45 6.14
CA ALA A 253 19.79 -14.04 4.74
C ALA A 253 18.77 -12.92 4.52
N GLU A 254 17.64 -12.96 5.23
CA GLU A 254 16.65 -11.89 5.20
C GLU A 254 17.20 -10.59 5.77
N LEU A 255 17.91 -10.65 6.89
CA LEU A 255 18.53 -9.46 7.51
C LEU A 255 19.61 -8.86 6.60
N ALA A 256 20.45 -9.69 5.97
CA ALA A 256 21.47 -9.24 5.03
C ALA A 256 20.84 -8.54 3.81
N MET A 257 19.76 -9.11 3.27
CA MET A 257 19.00 -8.50 2.18
C MET A 257 18.39 -7.15 2.59
N LEU A 258 17.77 -7.07 3.77
CA LEU A 258 17.17 -5.82 4.26
C LEU A 258 18.23 -4.75 4.55
N ALA A 259 19.39 -5.15 5.07
CA ALA A 259 20.52 -4.26 5.28
C ALA A 259 21.06 -3.74 3.95
N LEU A 260 21.25 -4.62 2.95
CA LEU A 260 21.70 -4.22 1.61
C LEU A 260 20.68 -3.30 0.93
N TYR A 261 19.39 -3.63 1.03
CA TYR A 261 18.31 -2.79 0.53
C TYR A 261 18.31 -1.42 1.21
N GLY A 262 18.38 -1.37 2.53
CA GLY A 262 18.41 -0.12 3.29
C GLY A 262 19.64 0.72 2.95
N PHE A 263 20.79 0.09 2.74
CA PHE A 263 22.01 0.75 2.29
C PHE A 263 21.82 1.41 0.92
N LEU A 264 21.47 0.62 -0.11
CA LEU A 264 21.29 1.12 -1.48
C LEU A 264 20.14 2.12 -1.58
N GLY A 265 19.04 1.84 -0.89
CA GLY A 265 17.87 2.71 -0.88
C GLY A 265 18.12 4.04 -0.18
N SER A 266 19.04 4.12 0.79
CA SER A 266 19.44 5.39 1.41
C SER A 266 20.15 6.30 0.42
N PHE A 267 21.08 5.75 -0.39
CA PHE A 267 21.72 6.48 -1.47
C PHE A 267 20.74 6.86 -2.58
N ALA A 268 19.84 5.94 -2.95
CA ALA A 268 18.81 6.22 -3.96
C ALA A 268 17.89 7.35 -3.52
N TYR A 269 17.42 7.35 -2.26
CA TYR A 269 16.61 8.43 -1.70
C TYR A 269 17.35 9.78 -1.74
N GLY A 270 18.60 9.81 -1.27
CA GLY A 270 19.43 11.02 -1.29
C GLY A 270 19.63 11.55 -2.72
N THR A 271 19.95 10.66 -3.66
CA THR A 271 20.12 10.99 -5.08
C THR A 271 18.83 11.57 -5.67
N VAL A 272 17.69 10.91 -5.49
CA VAL A 272 16.39 11.39 -6.02
C VAL A 272 16.04 12.75 -5.43
N MET A 273 16.25 12.95 -4.13
CA MET A 273 15.99 14.24 -3.48
C MET A 273 16.95 15.33 -3.93
N ASN A 274 18.21 15.00 -4.19
CA ASN A 274 19.19 15.93 -4.72
C ASN A 274 18.82 16.43 -6.11
N LEU A 275 18.17 15.61 -6.94
CA LEU A 275 17.79 16.02 -8.29
C LEU A 275 16.87 17.25 -8.29
N GLN A 276 15.98 17.35 -7.31
CA GLN A 276 15.12 18.53 -7.10
C GLN A 276 15.93 19.75 -6.65
N GLY A 277 16.77 19.59 -5.61
CA GLY A 277 17.57 20.69 -5.07
C GLY A 277 18.61 21.22 -6.06
N TRP A 278 19.22 20.32 -6.83
CA TRP A 278 20.31 20.60 -7.77
C TRP A 278 19.93 21.56 -8.89
N VAL A 279 18.69 21.48 -9.36
CA VAL A 279 18.16 22.32 -10.45
C VAL A 279 17.88 23.73 -9.96
N ILE A 280 17.54 23.87 -8.68
CA ILE A 280 17.04 25.13 -8.10
C ILE A 280 18.15 25.90 -7.39
N LEU A 281 19.14 25.21 -6.80
CA LEU A 281 20.31 25.81 -6.16
C LEU A 281 21.29 26.35 -7.20
N GLN A 282 21.09 27.59 -7.64
CA GLN A 282 22.03 28.32 -8.49
C GLN A 282 23.16 28.95 -7.68
N GLY A 283 24.34 29.09 -8.29
CA GLY A 283 25.50 29.80 -7.70
C GLY A 283 26.60 28.91 -7.11
N MET A 284 26.51 27.58 -7.22
CA MET A 284 27.65 26.69 -6.98
C MET A 284 28.64 26.72 -8.15
N GLY A 285 29.89 26.33 -7.92
CA GLY A 285 30.95 26.36 -8.93
C GLY A 285 30.51 25.71 -10.26
N GLN A 286 30.99 26.25 -11.38
CA GLN A 286 30.59 25.88 -12.75
C GLN A 286 30.61 24.35 -13.03
N GLY A 287 31.45 23.59 -12.32
CA GLY A 287 31.61 22.15 -12.49
C GLY A 287 30.55 21.25 -11.85
N ILE A 288 29.71 21.76 -10.94
CA ILE A 288 28.68 20.96 -10.24
C ILE A 288 27.26 21.50 -10.41
N SER A 289 27.08 22.69 -10.99
CA SER A 289 25.76 23.30 -11.20
C SER A 289 25.04 22.74 -12.43
N PHE A 290 23.71 22.74 -12.40
CA PHE A 290 22.88 22.40 -13.56
C PHE A 290 23.00 23.48 -14.65
N HIS A 291 23.16 23.05 -15.91
CA HIS A 291 23.21 23.94 -17.08
C HIS A 291 22.06 23.59 -18.04
N PRO A 292 21.00 24.41 -18.10
CA PRO A 292 19.87 24.18 -19.01
C PRO A 292 20.32 24.08 -20.47
N GLY A 293 19.77 23.11 -21.21
CA GLY A 293 20.07 22.87 -22.64
C GLY A 293 21.48 22.36 -22.98
N ASP A 294 22.29 21.98 -21.98
CA ASP A 294 23.47 21.14 -22.19
C ASP A 294 23.04 19.67 -22.44
N PRO A 295 23.86 18.85 -23.13
CA PRO A 295 23.58 17.43 -23.30
C PRO A 295 23.30 16.72 -21.97
N VAL A 296 22.29 15.85 -21.94
CA VAL A 296 21.87 15.11 -20.73
C VAL A 296 23.06 14.41 -20.06
N ALA A 297 23.96 13.80 -20.83
CA ALA A 297 25.15 13.14 -20.30
C ALA A 297 26.10 14.07 -19.52
N ALA A 298 26.29 15.31 -20.01
CA ALA A 298 27.12 16.31 -19.33
C ALA A 298 26.47 16.76 -18.02
N ASN A 299 25.16 16.98 -18.04
CA ASN A 299 24.39 17.30 -16.85
C ASN A 299 24.38 16.16 -15.83
N LEU A 300 24.27 14.89 -16.25
CA LEU A 300 24.38 13.75 -15.35
C LEU A 300 25.76 13.65 -14.67
N THR A 301 26.83 14.00 -15.38
CA THR A 301 28.17 14.00 -14.78
C THR A 301 28.30 15.08 -13.70
N ARG A 302 27.77 16.28 -13.95
CA ARG A 302 27.72 17.37 -12.97
C ARG A 302 26.84 17.01 -11.77
N PHE A 303 25.72 16.33 -12.02
CA PHE A 303 24.82 15.86 -10.96
C PHE A 303 25.48 14.82 -10.05
N LEU A 304 26.23 13.87 -10.62
CA LEU A 304 27.00 12.92 -9.82
C LEU A 304 28.08 13.63 -8.98
N ALA A 305 28.79 14.58 -9.56
CA ALA A 305 29.76 15.39 -8.83
C ALA A 305 29.09 16.21 -7.71
N TYR A 306 27.90 16.76 -7.96
CA TYR A 306 27.09 17.43 -6.95
C TYR A 306 26.70 16.51 -5.79
N CYS A 307 26.18 15.32 -6.07
CA CYS A 307 25.80 14.35 -5.02
C CYS A 307 27.02 13.94 -4.18
N LEU A 308 28.15 13.67 -4.85
CA LEU A 308 29.41 13.32 -4.17
C LEU A 308 29.91 14.45 -3.27
N ALA A 309 29.78 15.70 -3.72
CA ALA A 309 30.27 16.87 -2.98
C ALA A 309 29.35 17.28 -1.81
N THR A 310 28.04 17.08 -1.94
CA THR A 310 27.05 17.73 -1.05
C THR A 310 26.27 16.77 -0.17
N SER A 311 25.97 15.55 -0.63
CA SER A 311 25.12 14.60 0.11
C SER A 311 25.82 13.32 0.53
N LEU A 312 26.97 12.97 -0.06
CA LEU A 312 27.65 11.68 0.19
C LEU A 312 27.82 11.36 1.68
N GLY A 313 28.27 12.34 2.48
CA GLY A 313 28.45 12.14 3.92
C GLY A 313 27.13 11.86 4.65
N TRP A 314 26.07 12.58 4.29
CA TRP A 314 24.74 12.42 4.86
C TRP A 314 24.11 11.08 4.46
N ASP A 315 24.22 10.71 3.18
CA ASP A 315 23.69 9.46 2.65
C ASP A 315 24.42 8.25 3.24
N LEU A 316 25.75 8.36 3.41
CA LEU A 316 26.55 7.33 4.07
C LEU A 316 26.18 7.18 5.55
N GLY A 317 26.01 8.29 6.29
CA GLY A 317 25.59 8.25 7.69
C GLY A 317 24.25 7.53 7.86
N ARG A 318 23.28 7.87 7.01
CA ARG A 318 21.96 7.24 6.96
C ARG A 318 22.04 5.75 6.61
N ALA A 319 22.79 5.42 5.55
CA ALA A 319 22.97 4.05 5.10
C ALA A 319 23.63 3.17 6.17
N ALA A 320 24.69 3.68 6.80
CA ALA A 320 25.41 2.99 7.87
C ALA A 320 24.51 2.76 9.08
N LEU A 321 23.78 3.77 9.54
CA LEU A 321 22.87 3.62 10.66
C LEU A 321 21.75 2.62 10.34
N THR A 322 21.17 2.69 9.14
CA THR A 322 20.14 1.76 8.69
C THR A 322 20.64 0.33 8.71
N VAL A 323 21.86 0.07 8.22
CA VAL A 323 22.49 -1.25 8.25
C VAL A 323 22.71 -1.71 9.70
N VAL A 324 23.32 -0.87 10.54
CA VAL A 324 23.64 -1.20 11.93
C VAL A 324 22.37 -1.57 12.70
N LEU A 325 21.32 -0.74 12.63
CA LEU A 325 20.05 -1.00 13.30
C LEU A 325 19.35 -2.24 12.74
N THR A 326 19.40 -2.46 11.42
CA THR A 326 18.81 -3.65 10.78
C THR A 326 19.48 -4.93 11.26
N LEU A 327 20.80 -4.94 11.40
CA LEU A 327 21.54 -6.13 11.82
C LEU A 327 21.46 -6.38 13.34
N THR A 328 21.33 -5.33 14.15
CA THR A 328 21.33 -5.43 15.62
C THR A 328 19.92 -5.55 16.21
N ILE A 329 19.03 -4.60 15.89
CA ILE A 329 17.67 -4.50 16.44
C ILE A 329 16.64 -5.16 15.52
N GLY A 330 16.95 -5.28 14.22
CA GLY A 330 16.03 -5.80 13.22
C GLY A 330 15.40 -7.17 13.54
N PRO A 331 16.10 -8.18 14.09
CA PRO A 331 15.47 -9.44 14.48
C PRO A 331 14.33 -9.26 15.50
N THR A 332 14.54 -8.39 16.48
CA THR A 332 13.57 -8.11 17.55
C THR A 332 12.38 -7.34 16.98
N LEU A 333 12.64 -6.31 16.17
CA LEU A 333 11.59 -5.49 15.59
C LEU A 333 10.76 -6.25 14.55
N LEU A 334 11.39 -7.05 13.68
CA LEU A 334 10.67 -7.92 12.73
C LEU A 334 9.75 -8.91 13.46
N LYS A 335 10.20 -9.51 14.56
CA LYS A 335 9.36 -10.40 15.37
C LYS A 335 8.17 -9.64 15.98
N ALA A 336 8.42 -8.45 16.52
CA ALA A 336 7.37 -7.62 17.11
C ALA A 336 6.33 -7.19 16.07
N LEU A 337 6.77 -6.67 14.92
CA LEU A 337 5.90 -6.27 13.82
C LEU A 337 5.08 -7.45 13.29
N ARG A 338 5.71 -8.59 12.97
CA ARG A 338 5.00 -9.80 12.52
C ARG A 338 4.00 -10.33 13.55
N ARG A 339 4.28 -10.16 14.84
CA ARG A 339 3.35 -10.52 15.91
C ARG A 339 2.17 -9.56 15.97
N ALA A 340 2.41 -8.26 15.82
CA ALA A 340 1.36 -7.25 15.77
C ALA A 340 0.44 -7.46 14.57
N THR A 341 0.99 -7.69 13.38
CA THR A 341 0.22 -7.95 12.14
C THR A 341 -0.61 -9.22 12.25
N ARG A 342 -0.05 -10.32 12.78
CA ARG A 342 -0.82 -11.56 13.01
C ARG A 342 -1.95 -11.38 14.03
N LYS A 343 -1.74 -10.55 15.06
CA LYS A 343 -2.79 -10.23 16.04
C LYS A 343 -3.88 -9.32 15.49
N ALA A 344 -3.55 -8.48 14.50
CA ALA A 344 -4.51 -7.65 13.80
C ALA A 344 -5.44 -8.49 12.90
N ALA A 345 -4.94 -9.58 12.31
CA ALA A 345 -5.66 -10.45 11.39
C ALA A 345 -6.60 -11.51 12.03
N PHE A 346 -6.95 -11.41 13.31
CA PHE A 346 -7.95 -12.31 13.91
C PHE A 346 -9.37 -11.79 13.65
N ASP A 347 -10.00 -12.30 12.59
CA ASP A 347 -11.41 -12.67 12.66
C ASP A 347 -11.53 -13.94 13.52
N ALA A 348 -12.49 -13.94 14.44
CA ALA A 348 -12.71 -15.05 15.36
C ALA A 348 -13.07 -16.34 14.59
N PRO A 349 -12.54 -17.51 14.95
CA PRO A 349 -13.14 -18.75 14.50
C PRO A 349 -14.56 -18.82 15.08
N VAL A 350 -15.58 -18.71 14.23
CA VAL A 350 -16.96 -19.00 14.60
C VAL A 350 -17.03 -20.50 14.91
N SER A 351 -17.03 -20.86 16.19
CA SER A 351 -17.44 -22.20 16.61
C SER A 351 -18.96 -22.24 16.60
N PHE A 352 -19.54 -22.96 15.65
CA PHE A 352 -20.94 -23.35 15.75
C PHE A 352 -21.03 -24.47 16.80
N ASP A 353 -21.75 -24.21 17.89
CA ASP A 353 -22.18 -25.25 18.83
C ASP A 353 -23.38 -25.96 18.20
N PRO A 354 -23.29 -27.26 17.85
CA PRO A 354 -24.41 -27.97 17.26
C PRO A 354 -25.33 -28.47 18.37
N GLY A 355 -26.34 -27.66 18.74
CA GLY A 355 -27.53 -28.19 19.42
C GLY A 355 -28.12 -27.32 20.52
N ALA A 356 -29.04 -26.44 20.12
CA ALA A 356 -30.22 -26.16 20.93
C ALA A 356 -31.41 -26.19 19.98
N GLY A 357 -31.95 -27.40 19.79
CA GLY A 357 -33.21 -27.59 19.11
C GLY A 357 -34.30 -26.82 19.85
N SER A 358 -35.08 -26.06 19.09
CA SER A 358 -36.32 -25.46 19.53
C SER A 358 -37.33 -26.58 19.85
N ASP A 359 -37.43 -26.97 21.11
CA ASP A 359 -38.62 -27.67 21.59
C ASP A 359 -39.76 -26.65 21.74
N PRO A 360 -40.97 -26.94 21.21
CA PRO A 360 -42.12 -26.07 21.40
C PRO A 360 -42.64 -26.20 22.84
N GLU A 361 -42.81 -25.06 23.52
CA GLU A 361 -43.47 -24.98 24.84
C GLU A 361 -44.82 -25.69 24.84
N PRO A 362 -45.13 -26.53 25.85
CA PRO A 362 -46.48 -27.07 26.01
C PRO A 362 -47.40 -25.97 26.56
N SER A 363 -48.50 -25.74 25.83
CA SER A 363 -49.62 -24.89 26.23
C SER A 363 -50.24 -25.32 27.56
N PRO A 364 -50.62 -24.40 28.47
CA PRO A 364 -51.23 -24.77 29.74
C PRO A 364 -52.69 -25.21 29.52
N GLU A 365 -52.95 -26.50 29.75
CA GLU A 365 -54.29 -27.04 29.91
C GLU A 365 -54.99 -26.39 31.12
N ARG A 366 -56.20 -25.90 30.88
CA ARG A 366 -57.14 -25.48 31.91
C ARG A 366 -57.69 -26.72 32.59
N ASP A 367 -57.34 -26.91 33.85
CA ASP A 367 -57.99 -27.88 34.72
C ASP A 367 -59.30 -27.26 35.24
N THR A 368 -60.42 -27.67 34.65
CA THR A 368 -61.77 -27.44 35.15
C THR A 368 -62.33 -28.77 35.63
N ASP A 369 -62.97 -28.70 36.80
CA ASP A 369 -63.89 -29.66 37.42
C ASP A 369 -63.25 -30.75 38.30
N ALA A 370 -63.27 -30.58 39.63
CA ALA A 370 -64.40 -30.85 40.53
C ALA A 370 -64.60 -32.36 40.81
N HIS A 371 -64.46 -32.72 42.08
CA HIS A 371 -65.21 -33.70 42.91
C HIS A 371 -64.37 -33.82 44.22
N GLY A 372 -64.84 -33.56 45.44
CA GLY A 372 -66.19 -33.73 45.97
C GLY A 372 -66.34 -35.13 46.56
N ALA A 373 -65.72 -35.40 47.71
CA ALA A 373 -66.15 -36.30 48.81
C ALA A 373 -64.97 -36.63 49.73
#